data_AF-A0A954CL91-F1
#
_entry.id   AF-A0A954CL91-F1
#
_cell.length_a   1.000
_cell.length_b   1.000
_cell.length_c   1.000
_cell.angle_alpha   90.00
_cell.angle_beta   90.00
_cell.angle_gamma   90.00
#
_symmetry.space_group_name_H-M   'P 1'
#
loop_
_entity.id
_entity.type
_entity.pdbx_description
1 polymer ?
#
loop_
_entity_poly.entity_id
_entity_poly.type
_entity_poly.pdbx_seq_one_letter_code
_entity_poly.pdbx_strand_id
1 'polypeptide(L)'
;DMNLAMALAEAGSSVENFGFTRPILVVRNALTNPVVFKFDVEDALVNAKPWPRLVPGDVVIAQSSLYADIERAIGIARQASETISRPVDTFGSD
;
A
#
# COMPACT_ATOMS: atom_id res chain seq x y z
N ASP A 1 4.48 -22.82 -6.04
CA ASP A 1 5.41 -21.89 -5.36
C ASP A 1 5.16 -20.47 -5.81
N MET A 2 4.92 -19.57 -4.85
CA MET A 2 4.70 -18.15 -5.10
C MET A 2 5.89 -17.35 -4.56
N ASN A 3 6.38 -16.38 -5.33
CA ASN A 3 7.39 -15.42 -4.89
C ASN A 3 6.76 -14.04 -4.67
N LEU A 4 7.50 -13.15 -4.01
CA LEU A 4 7.00 -11.82 -3.67
C LEU A 4 6.59 -11.00 -4.91
N ALA A 5 7.35 -11.08 -6.00
CA ALA A 5 7.01 -10.37 -7.24
C ALA A 5 5.66 -10.82 -7.83
N MET A 6 5.41 -12.13 -7.86
CA MET A 6 4.15 -12.71 -8.35
C MET A 6 2.97 -12.30 -7.48
N ALA A 7 3.13 -12.33 -6.16
CA ALA A 7 2.08 -11.91 -5.22
C ALA A 7 1.70 -10.44 -5.40
N LEU A 8 2.68 -9.57 -5.63
CA LEU A 8 2.42 -8.15 -5.91
C LEU A 8 1.70 -7.96 -7.24
N ALA A 9 2.13 -8.67 -8.29
CA ALA A 9 1.50 -8.60 -9.60
C ALA A 9 0.02 -9.08 -9.55
N GLU A 10 -0.26 -10.18 -8.85
CA GLU A 10 -1.63 -10.69 -8.66
C GLU A 10 -2.52 -9.74 -7.85
N ALA A 11 -1.95 -9.00 -6.90
CA ALA A 11 -2.67 -7.99 -6.13
C ALA A 11 -3.01 -6.72 -6.95
N GLY A 12 -2.72 -6.69 -8.26
CA GLY A 12 -2.90 -5.51 -9.11
C GLY A 12 -1.85 -4.43 -8.85
N SER A 13 -0.77 -4.78 -8.15
CA SER A 13 0.30 -3.87 -7.78
C SER A 13 1.26 -3.75 -8.97
N SER A 14 1.20 -2.67 -9.77
CA SER A 14 2.20 -2.42 -10.81
C SER A 14 3.43 -1.73 -10.23
N VAL A 15 4.63 -2.27 -10.44
CA VAL A 15 5.90 -1.70 -9.94
C VAL A 15 6.08 -0.22 -10.35
N GLU A 16 5.44 0.21 -11.45
CA GLU A 16 5.43 1.59 -11.93
C GLU A 16 4.52 2.54 -11.10
N ASN A 17 3.43 2.06 -10.51
CA ASN A 17 2.54 2.87 -9.67
C ASN A 17 3.08 3.08 -8.25
N PHE A 18 4.09 2.31 -7.88
CA PHE A 18 4.76 2.48 -6.62
C PHE A 18 6.16 2.99 -6.92
N GLY A 19 6.34 4.30 -6.79
CA GLY A 19 7.62 4.80 -6.30
C GLY A 19 7.83 4.23 -4.88
N PHE A 20 8.13 2.93 -4.78
CA PHE A 20 8.38 2.17 -3.56
C PHE A 20 9.66 2.73 -2.93
N THR A 21 9.55 3.91 -2.36
CA THR A 21 10.59 4.56 -1.54
C THR A 21 10.71 3.89 -0.17
N ARG A 22 9.89 2.86 0.09
CA ARG A 22 9.85 2.14 1.35
C ARG A 22 9.94 0.64 1.10
N PRO A 23 10.65 -0.09 1.97
CA PRO A 23 10.76 -1.52 1.86
C PRO A 23 9.39 -2.18 2.07
N ILE A 24 9.12 -3.20 1.28
CA ILE A 24 7.98 -4.10 1.46
C ILE A 24 8.22 -4.93 2.71
N LEU A 25 7.20 -5.08 3.55
CA LEU A 25 7.28 -5.92 4.73
C LEU A 25 6.64 -7.28 4.43
N VAL A 26 7.35 -8.35 4.78
CA VAL A 26 6.80 -9.72 4.77
C VAL A 26 6.74 -10.19 6.22
N VAL A 27 5.53 -10.40 6.72
CA VAL A 27 5.29 -10.94 8.06
C VAL A 27 5.07 -12.43 7.93
N ARG A 28 6.02 -13.21 8.43
CA ARG A 28 5.93 -14.66 8.50
C ARG A 28 5.43 -15.09 9.84
N ASN A 29 4.30 -15.78 9.86
CA ASN A 29 3.77 -16.36 11.08
C ASN A 29 4.62 -17.58 11.46
N ALA A 30 5.62 -17.41 12.32
CA ALA A 30 6.30 -18.54 12.96
C ALA A 30 5.54 -18.90 14.24
N LEU A 31 5.45 -20.21 14.52
CA LEU A 31 4.57 -20.83 15.53
C LEU A 31 4.51 -20.14 16.90
N THR A 32 5.57 -19.45 17.32
CA THR A 32 5.62 -18.76 18.61
C THR A 32 5.95 -17.27 18.51
N ASN A 33 6.48 -16.79 17.39
CA ASN A 33 6.88 -15.39 17.20
C ASN A 33 6.82 -15.00 15.72
N PRO A 34 6.01 -14.01 15.33
CA PRO A 34 6.02 -13.52 13.96
C PRO A 34 7.38 -12.89 13.62
N VAL A 35 7.93 -13.24 12.45
CA VAL A 35 9.17 -12.67 11.94
C VAL A 35 8.84 -11.70 10.83
N VAL A 36 9.39 -10.49 10.90
CA VAL A 36 9.19 -9.45 9.88
C VAL A 36 10.45 -9.28 9.05
N PHE A 37 10.33 -9.51 7.75
CA PHE A 37 11.39 -9.26 6.77
C PHE A 37 11.12 -7.96 6.03
N LYS A 38 12.17 -7.19 5.78
CA LYS A 38 12.13 -6.00 4.94
C LYS A 38 12.74 -6.34 3.59
N PHE A 39 12.02 -6.09 2.51
CA PHE A 39 12.50 -6.27 1.16
C PHE A 39 12.49 -4.92 0.44
N ASP A 40 13.69 -4.42 0.13
CA ASP A 40 13.86 -3.20 -0.64
C ASP A 40 13.80 -3.53 -2.14
N VAL A 41 12.77 -3.02 -2.80
CA VAL A 41 12.52 -3.28 -4.21
C VAL A 41 13.53 -2.54 -5.09
N GLU A 42 13.90 -1.31 -4.72
CA GLU A 42 14.84 -0.50 -5.49
C GLU A 42 16.22 -1.15 -5.50
N ASP A 43 16.70 -1.51 -4.32
CA ASP A 43 17.95 -2.26 -4.16
C ASP A 43 17.91 -3.62 -4.88
N ALA A 44 16.77 -4.32 -4.86
CA ALA A 44 16.63 -5.57 -5.58
C ALA A 44 16.67 -5.41 -7.11
N LEU A 45 16.09 -4.33 -7.66
CA LEU A 45 16.12 -4.03 -9.08
C LEU A 45 17.52 -3.58 -9.53
N VAL A 46 18.17 -2.69 -8.77
CA VAL A 46 19.51 -2.18 -9.08
C VAL A 46 20.57 -3.27 -9.01
N ASN A 47 20.52 -4.10 -7.96
CA ASN A 47 21.53 -5.13 -7.70
C ASN A 47 21.10 -6.53 -8.17
N ALA A 48 20.01 -6.65 -8.93
CA ALA A 48 19.45 -7.92 -9.41
C ALA A 48 19.29 -8.97 -8.29
N LYS A 49 18.88 -8.55 -7.09
CA LYS A 49 18.72 -9.47 -5.95
C LYS A 49 17.54 -10.41 -6.20
N PRO A 50 17.66 -11.68 -5.77
CA PRO A 50 16.56 -12.62 -5.92
C PRO A 50 15.36 -12.22 -5.08
N TRP A 51 14.16 -12.36 -5.65
CA TRP A 51 12.90 -12.11 -4.94
C TRP A 51 12.63 -13.21 -3.91
N PRO A 52 12.20 -12.86 -2.69
CA PRO A 52 11.96 -13.84 -1.64
C PRO A 52 10.77 -14.74 -1.99
N ARG A 53 10.90 -16.02 -1.62
CA ARG A 53 9.81 -16.99 -1.71
C ARG A 53 8.85 -16.81 -0.54
N LEU A 54 7.56 -16.84 -0.83
CA LEU A 54 6.49 -16.78 0.16
C LEU A 54 6.08 -18.20 0.57
N VAL A 55 5.70 -18.35 1.83
CA VAL A 55 5.11 -19.58 2.36
C VAL A 55 3.65 -19.34 2.75
N PRO A 56 2.81 -20.39 2.79
CA PRO A 56 1.43 -20.25 3.23
C PRO A 56 1.31 -19.58 4.60
N GLY A 57 0.45 -18.58 4.72
CA GLY A 57 0.27 -17.78 5.94
C GLY A 57 1.20 -16.57 6.07
N ASP A 58 2.11 -16.34 5.12
CA ASP A 58 2.82 -15.06 5.03
C ASP A 58 1.85 -13.92 4.68
N VAL A 59 2.05 -12.77 5.33
CA VAL A 59 1.33 -11.52 5.02
C VAL A 59 2.29 -10.53 4.38
N VAL A 60 1.94 -10.03 3.21
CA VAL A 60 2.72 -9.02 2.48
C VAL A 60 2.11 -7.65 2.67
N ILE A 61 2.91 -6.69 3.13
CA ILE A 61 2.50 -5.31 3.35
C ILE A 61 3.35 -4.41 2.45
N ALA A 62 2.72 -3.96 1.37
CA ALA A 62 3.27 -2.95 0.49
C ALA A 62 2.79 -1.57 0.96
N GLN A 63 3.72 -0.73 1.45
CA GLN A 63 3.38 0.61 1.92
C GLN A 63 3.37 1.60 0.75
N SER A 64 2.39 2.52 0.77
CA SER A 64 2.38 3.68 -0.13
C SER A 64 3.59 4.59 0.13
N SER A 65 3.94 5.37 -0.88
CA SER A 65 4.88 6.48 -0.70
C SER A 65 4.26 7.53 0.22
N LEU A 66 5.11 8.26 0.96
CA LEU A 66 4.66 9.37 1.81
C LEU A 66 3.86 10.40 0.99
N TYR A 67 4.24 10.61 -0.27
CA TYR A 67 3.53 11.48 -1.19
C TYR A 67 2.10 11.00 -1.46
N ALA A 68 1.91 9.71 -1.76
CA ALA A 68 0.58 9.15 -2.01
C ALA A 68 -0.34 9.22 -0.78
N ASP A 69 0.22 9.11 0.43
CA ASP A 69 -0.54 9.30 1.68
C ASP A 69 -0.99 10.76 1.86
N ILE A 70 -0.13 11.73 1.51
CA ILE A 70 -0.46 13.16 1.56
C ILE A 70 -1.53 13.50 0.53
N GLU A 71 -1.40 13.06 -0.72
CA GLU A 71 -2.42 13.29 -1.76
C GLU A 71 -3.77 12.71 -1.37
N ARG A 72 -3.80 11.51 -0.79
CA ARG A 72 -5.02 10.90 -0.25
C ARG A 72 -5.63 11.76 0.86
N ALA A 73 -4.83 12.25 1.79
CA ALA A 73 -5.31 13.12 2.86
C ALA A 73 -5.89 14.44 2.34
N ILE A 74 -5.24 15.07 1.35
CA ILE A 74 -5.73 16.27 0.68
C ILE A 74 -7.06 15.99 -0.03
N GLY A 75 -7.17 14.85 -0.73
CA GLY A 75 -8.40 14.44 -1.40
C GLY A 75 -9.58 14.31 -0.44
N ILE A 76 -9.38 13.67 0.72
CA ILE A 76 -10.39 13.54 1.78
C ILE A 76 -10.78 14.91 2.32
N ALA A 77 -9.82 15.78 2.60
CA ALA A 77 -10.08 17.13 3.10
C ALA A 77 -10.90 17.97 2.10
N ARG A 78 -10.61 17.86 0.80
CA ARG A 78 -11.38 18.52 -0.26
C ARG A 78 -12.83 18.02 -0.31
N GLN A 79 -13.04 16.71 -0.29
CA GLN A 79 -14.38 16.11 -0.29
C GLN A 79 -15.19 16.54 0.95
N ALA A 80 -14.56 16.57 2.13
CA ALA A 80 -15.20 17.03 3.36
C ALA A 80 -15.58 18.52 3.27
N SER A 81 -14.70 19.36 2.72
CA SER A 81 -14.98 20.79 2.52
C SER A 81 -16.14 21.03 1.56
N GLU A 82 -16.20 20.32 0.44
CA GLU A 82 -17.30 20.43 -0.55
C GLU A 82 -18.63 19.94 0.03
N THR A 83 -18.60 18.95 0.93
CA THR A 83 -19.79 18.45 1.63
C THR A 83 -20.36 19.49 2.60
N ILE A 84 -19.51 20.28 3.25
CA ILE A 84 -19.92 21.33 4.19
C ILE A 84 -20.41 22.60 3.44
N SER A 85 -19.87 22.88 2.25
CA SER A 85 -20.24 24.06 1.46
C SER A 85 -21.54 23.92 0.66
N ARG A 86 -22.23 22.77 0.70
CA ARG A 86 -23.58 22.68 0.13
C ARG A 86 -24.54 23.43 1.06
N PRO A 87 -25.14 24.56 0.63
CA PRO A 87 -26.18 25.19 1.42
C PRO A 87 -27.29 24.15 1.62
N VAL A 88 -27.73 24.01 2.87
CA VAL A 88 -29.01 23.35 3.15
C VAL A 88 -30.03 24.19 2.39
N ASP A 89 -30.50 23.69 1.25
CA ASP A 89 -31.65 24.28 0.57
C ASP A 89 -32.78 24.28 1.60
N THR A 90 -33.03 25.49 2.11
CA THR A 90 -34.08 25.87 3.02
C THR A 90 -35.35 25.14 2.59
N PHE A 91 -35.84 24.24 3.45
CA PHE A 91 -37.16 23.64 3.28
C PHE A 91 -38.15 24.79 3.08
N GLY A 92 -38.63 24.91 1.84
CA GLY A 92 -39.67 25.86 1.46
C GLY A 92 -40.88 25.62 2.35
N SER A 93 -41.27 26.69 3.00
CA SER A 93 -42.48 26.87 3.79
C SER A 93 -43.73 26.53 2.97
N ASP A 94 -44.50 25.54 3.45
CA ASP A 94 -45.95 25.45 3.25
C ASP A 94 -46.66 25.87 4.56
#